data_AF-A0A090WQX8-F1
#
_entry.id   AF-A0A090WQX8-F1
#
_cell.length_a   1.000
_cell.length_b   1.000
_cell.length_c   1.000
_cell.angle_alpha   90.00
_cell.angle_beta   90.00
_cell.angle_gamma   90.00
#
_symmetry.space_group_name_H-M   'P 1'
#
loop_
_entity.id
_entity.type
_entity.pdbx_description
1 polymer ?
#
loop_
_entity_poly.entity_id
_entity_poly.type
_entity_poly.pdbx_seq_one_letter_code
_entity_poly.pdbx_strand_id
1 'polypeptide(L)'
;METDVVKQENGQKLKEMEMKSNIALEEQKKTLIDIQVTNEKKEADVKEYVLNANLKPYKELDWKTLMAIGNNGNDAGNNIALAFRELAENADKIGNLNISPELLDSIVRSKK
;
A
#
# COMPACT_ATOMS: atom_id res chain seq x y z
N MET A 1 -31.33 7.66 -61.44
CA MET A 1 -30.28 8.68 -61.20
C MET A 1 -30.63 9.55 -59.98
N GLU A 2 -31.74 10.29 -59.96
CA GLU A 2 -32.13 11.08 -58.76
C GLU A 2 -32.38 10.24 -57.50
N THR A 3 -32.97 9.04 -57.64
CA THR A 3 -33.29 8.17 -56.49
C THR A 3 -32.05 7.59 -55.79
N ASP A 4 -30.96 7.41 -56.52
CA ASP A 4 -29.71 6.85 -55.97
C ASP A 4 -28.91 7.91 -55.20
N VAL A 5 -28.93 9.15 -55.69
CA VAL A 5 -28.32 10.31 -55.02
C VAL A 5 -29.03 10.61 -53.70
N VAL A 6 -30.36 10.61 -53.68
CA VAL A 6 -31.15 10.84 -52.45
C VAL A 6 -30.95 9.73 -51.42
N LYS A 7 -30.82 8.47 -51.85
CA LYS A 7 -30.47 7.35 -50.95
C LYS A 7 -29.08 7.51 -50.36
N GLN A 8 -28.11 7.95 -51.16
CA GLN A 8 -26.74 8.16 -50.72
C GLN A 8 -26.62 9.32 -49.73
N GLU A 9 -27.31 10.44 -49.98
CA GLU A 9 -27.38 11.58 -49.05
C GLU A 9 -28.05 11.22 -47.72
N ASN A 10 -29.17 10.48 -47.75
CA ASN A 10 -29.82 10.01 -46.53
C ASN A 10 -28.94 9.03 -45.75
N GLY A 11 -28.20 8.16 -46.44
CA GLY A 11 -27.22 7.27 -45.82
C GLY A 11 -26.05 8.00 -45.16
N GLN A 12 -25.56 9.09 -45.76
CA GLN A 12 -24.54 9.95 -45.14
C GLN A 12 -25.09 10.66 -43.89
N LYS A 13 -26.29 11.24 -43.95
CA LYS A 13 -26.92 11.90 -42.79
C LYS A 13 -27.14 10.94 -41.62
N LEU A 14 -27.52 9.69 -41.89
CA LEU A 14 -27.65 8.66 -40.84
C LEU A 14 -26.30 8.36 -40.18
N LYS A 15 -25.24 8.17 -40.98
CA LYS A 15 -23.88 7.95 -40.45
C LYS A 15 -23.36 9.14 -39.65
N GLU A 16 -23.64 10.37 -40.09
CA GLU A 16 -23.27 11.57 -39.34
C GLU A 16 -24.02 11.68 -38.01
N MET A 17 -25.32 11.33 -37.97
CA MET A 17 -26.09 11.30 -36.72
C MET A 17 -25.58 10.22 -35.77
N GLU A 18 -25.28 9.01 -36.27
CA GLU A 18 -24.67 7.94 -35.47
C GLU A 18 -23.31 8.37 -34.91
N MET A 19 -22.45 8.98 -35.75
CA MET A 19 -21.15 9.49 -35.33
C MET A 19 -21.28 10.55 -34.23
N LYS A 20 -22.19 11.52 -34.39
CA LYS A 20 -22.45 12.54 -33.37
C LYS A 20 -22.95 11.96 -32.06
N SER A 21 -23.84 10.96 -32.13
CA SER A 21 -24.33 10.24 -30.95
C SER A 21 -23.18 9.52 -30.24
N ASN A 22 -22.30 8.84 -30.99
CA ASN A 22 -21.14 8.15 -30.43
C ASN A 22 -20.16 9.12 -29.78
N ILE A 23 -19.89 10.28 -30.40
CA ILE A 23 -19.03 11.32 -29.82
C ILE A 23 -19.63 11.83 -28.50
N ALA A 24 -20.93 12.13 -28.47
CA ALA A 24 -21.59 12.59 -27.25
C ALA A 24 -21.53 11.55 -26.12
N LEU A 25 -21.66 10.26 -26.46
CA LEU A 25 -21.54 9.17 -25.49
C LEU A 25 -20.11 9.03 -24.95
N GLU A 26 -19.10 9.18 -25.80
CA GLU A 26 -17.69 9.16 -25.37
C GLU A 26 -17.32 10.39 -24.53
N GLU A 27 -17.86 11.57 -24.81
CA GLU A 27 -17.69 12.75 -23.94
C GLU A 27 -18.31 12.55 -22.56
N GLN A 28 -19.49 11.91 -22.49
CA GLN A 28 -20.10 11.56 -21.21
C GLN A 28 -19.28 10.52 -20.45
N LYS A 29 -18.72 9.50 -21.13
CA LYS A 29 -17.81 8.54 -20.50
C LYS A 29 -16.56 9.22 -19.96
N LYS A 30 -15.96 10.14 -20.71
CA LYS A 30 -14.81 10.91 -20.24
C LYS A 30 -15.13 11.66 -18.95
N THR A 31 -16.28 12.33 -18.92
CA THR A 31 -16.76 13.05 -17.72
C THR A 31 -16.97 12.09 -16.54
N LEU A 32 -17.55 10.91 -16.79
CA LEU A 32 -17.74 9.88 -15.78
C LEU A 32 -16.40 9.39 -15.20
N ILE A 33 -15.41 9.15 -16.06
CA ILE A 33 -14.07 8.72 -15.65
C ILE A 33 -13.40 9.81 -14.81
N ASP A 34 -13.49 11.08 -15.20
CA ASP A 34 -12.91 12.19 -14.44
C ASP A 34 -13.53 12.29 -13.02
N ILE A 35 -14.85 12.07 -12.92
CA ILE A 35 -15.54 12.01 -11.63
C ILE A 35 -15.07 10.78 -10.82
N GLN A 36 -14.96 9.62 -11.45
CA GLN A 36 -14.49 8.40 -10.81
C GLN A 36 -13.07 8.56 -10.25
N VAL A 37 -12.14 9.09 -11.04
CA VAL A 37 -10.77 9.37 -10.60
C VAL A 37 -10.76 10.35 -9.43
N THR A 38 -11.60 11.38 -9.47
CA THR A 38 -11.71 12.35 -8.37
C THR A 38 -12.24 11.70 -7.09
N ASN A 39 -13.23 10.80 -7.22
CA ASN A 39 -13.79 10.08 -6.09
C ASN A 39 -12.78 9.07 -5.51
N GLU A 40 -12.10 8.29 -6.36
CA GLU A 40 -11.08 7.33 -5.93
C GLU A 40 -9.92 8.02 -5.21
N LYS A 41 -9.48 9.19 -5.69
CA LYS A 41 -8.47 9.99 -4.97
C LYS A 41 -8.95 10.39 -3.57
N LYS A 42 -10.17 10.92 -3.46
CA LYS A 42 -10.74 11.28 -2.15
C LYS A 42 -10.87 10.07 -1.23
N GLU A 43 -11.27 8.92 -1.75
CA GLU A 43 -11.33 7.68 -0.97
C GLU A 43 -9.95 7.23 -0.51
N ALA A 44 -8.93 7.35 -1.37
CA ALA A 44 -7.55 7.05 -1.02
C ALA A 44 -7.04 7.99 0.08
N ASP A 45 -7.30 9.29 -0.02
CA ASP A 45 -6.93 10.28 0.99
C ASP A 45 -7.59 9.97 2.34
N VAL A 46 -8.86 9.55 2.34
CA VAL A 46 -9.56 9.12 3.56
C VAL A 46 -8.92 7.86 4.15
N LYS A 47 -8.58 6.87 3.30
CA LYS A 47 -7.89 5.64 3.76
C LYS A 47 -6.53 5.96 4.36
N GLU A 48 -5.76 6.85 3.72
CA GLU A 48 -4.49 7.33 4.25
C GLU A 48 -4.68 8.01 5.61
N TYR A 49 -5.64 8.92 5.72
CA TYR A 49 -5.92 9.61 6.99
C TYR A 49 -6.26 8.61 8.11
N VAL A 50 -7.14 7.65 7.84
CA VAL A 50 -7.52 6.62 8.81
C VAL A 50 -6.31 5.76 9.17
N LEU A 51 -5.52 5.31 8.20
CA LEU A 51 -4.34 4.51 8.44
C LEU A 51 -3.31 5.27 9.29
N ASN A 52 -3.01 6.52 8.93
CA ASN A 52 -2.10 7.37 9.69
C ASN A 52 -2.63 7.67 11.09
N ALA A 53 -3.92 7.94 11.27
CA ALA A 53 -4.50 8.18 12.59
C ALA A 53 -4.37 6.94 13.48
N ASN A 54 -4.55 5.74 12.92
CA ASN A 54 -4.36 4.49 13.65
C ASN A 54 -2.88 4.17 13.92
N LEU A 55 -1.98 4.47 12.97
CA LEU A 55 -0.56 4.13 13.07
C LEU A 55 0.27 5.19 13.82
N LYS A 56 -0.19 6.44 13.88
CA LYS A 56 0.52 7.56 14.53
C LYS A 56 0.86 7.27 16.00
N PRO A 57 -0.04 6.72 16.83
CA PRO A 57 0.31 6.32 18.19
C PRO A 57 1.46 5.30 18.24
N TYR A 58 1.54 4.38 17.28
CA TYR A 58 2.61 3.37 17.22
C TYR A 58 3.95 3.93 16.74
N LYS A 59 3.95 5.03 15.97
CA LYS A 59 5.19 5.71 15.55
C LYS A 59 5.93 6.34 16.72
N GLU A 60 5.19 6.77 17.74
CA GLU A 60 5.73 7.37 18.97
C GLU A 60 6.12 6.31 20.01
N LEU A 61 5.63 5.07 19.85
CA LEU A 61 6.06 3.95 20.69
C LEU A 61 7.46 3.51 20.29
N ASP A 62 8.34 3.38 21.29
CA ASP A 62 9.62 2.71 21.11
C ASP A 62 9.36 1.27 20.66
N TRP A 63 10.15 0.79 19.72
CA TRP A 63 10.01 -0.55 19.18
C TRP A 63 10.13 -1.62 20.29
N LYS A 64 10.81 -1.29 21.40
CA LYS A 64 10.83 -2.09 22.64
C LYS A 64 9.44 -2.28 23.25
N THR A 65 8.67 -1.20 23.34
CA THR A 65 7.28 -1.22 23.84
C THR A 65 6.37 -1.96 22.87
N LEU A 66 6.58 -1.83 21.56
CA LEU A 66 5.84 -2.59 20.54
C LEU A 66 6.10 -4.10 20.64
N MET A 67 7.36 -4.50 20.86
CA MET A 67 7.71 -5.91 21.07
C MET A 67 7.15 -6.48 22.38
N ALA A 68 7.07 -5.65 23.43
CA ALA A 68 6.47 -6.05 24.72
C ALA A 68 4.94 -6.23 24.64
N ILE A 69 4.25 -5.47 23.79
CA ILE A 69 2.79 -5.54 23.61
C ILE A 69 2.39 -6.61 22.58
N GLY A 70 3.24 -6.87 21.58
CA GLY A 70 3.00 -7.93 20.61
C GLY A 70 3.12 -9.32 21.24
N ASN A 71 2.29 -10.28 20.80
CA ASN A 71 2.35 -11.70 21.20
C ASN A 71 3.70 -12.40 20.95
N ASN A 72 4.69 -11.69 20.38
CA ASN A 72 6.06 -12.14 20.15
C ASN A 72 7.01 -11.88 21.34
N GLY A 73 6.59 -11.12 22.36
CA GLY A 73 7.42 -10.81 23.54
C GLY A 73 7.78 -12.02 24.42
N ASN A 74 7.15 -13.17 24.19
CA ASN A 74 7.39 -14.40 24.96
C ASN A 74 8.28 -15.44 24.24
N ASP A 75 8.75 -15.17 23.01
CA ASP A 75 9.72 -16.07 22.35
C ASP A 75 11.15 -15.66 22.74
N ALA A 76 11.80 -16.50 23.55
CA ALA A 76 13.19 -16.31 23.98
C ALA A 76 14.12 -16.01 22.80
N GLY A 77 13.92 -16.68 21.66
CA GLY A 77 14.74 -16.48 20.47
C GLY A 77 14.64 -15.05 19.91
N ASN A 78 13.45 -14.46 19.92
CA ASN A 78 13.24 -13.09 19.45
C ASN A 78 13.85 -12.06 20.40
N ASN A 79 13.69 -12.26 21.72
CA ASN A 79 14.30 -11.39 22.74
C ASN A 79 15.83 -11.41 22.68
N ILE A 80 16.41 -12.57 22.38
CA ILE A 80 17.86 -12.72 22.18
C ILE A 80 18.30 -12.01 20.90
N ALA A 81 17.68 -12.29 19.75
CA ALA A 81 18.03 -11.65 18.48
C ALA A 81 18.01 -10.12 18.59
N LEU A 82 17.08 -9.63 19.40
CA LEU A 82 16.95 -8.23 19.72
C LEU A 82 18.11 -7.68 20.57
N ALA A 83 18.47 -8.36 21.65
CA ALA A 83 19.61 -7.98 22.47
C ALA A 83 20.90 -7.91 21.63
N PHE A 84 21.10 -8.86 20.71
CA PHE A 84 22.22 -8.84 19.77
C PHE A 84 22.20 -7.63 18.82
N ARG A 85 21.02 -7.24 18.33
CA ARG A 85 20.88 -6.03 17.51
C ARG A 85 21.24 -4.78 18.31
N GLU A 86 20.76 -4.65 19.55
CA GLU A 86 21.10 -3.51 20.43
C GLU A 86 22.60 -3.43 20.76
N LEU A 87 23.23 -4.59 20.99
CA LEU A 87 24.68 -4.69 21.19
C LEU A 87 25.44 -4.26 19.94
N ALA A 88 24.99 -4.67 18.75
CA ALA A 88 25.60 -4.27 17.49
C ALA A 88 25.40 -2.77 17.18
N GLU A 89 24.22 -2.21 17.45
CA GLU A 89 23.92 -0.78 17.28
C GLU A 89 24.74 0.11 18.22
N ASN A 90 25.14 -0.41 19.38
CA ASN A 90 26.03 0.29 20.33
C ASN A 90 27.45 -0.27 20.32
N ALA A 91 27.87 -0.98 19.26
CA ALA A 91 29.20 -1.59 19.18
C ALA A 91 30.33 -0.57 19.41
N ASP A 92 30.14 0.68 18.99
CA ASP A 92 31.11 1.76 19.20
C ASP A 92 31.35 2.09 20.69
N LYS A 93 30.40 1.76 21.57
CA LYS A 93 30.52 1.89 23.04
C LYS A 93 31.02 0.62 23.71
N ILE A 94 31.07 -0.49 22.96
CA ILE A 94 31.43 -1.81 23.47
C ILE A 94 32.85 -2.12 22.98
N GLY A 95 33.83 -2.06 23.88
CA GLY A 95 35.23 -2.31 23.51
C GLY A 95 35.47 -3.72 22.98
N ASN A 96 35.24 -4.74 23.81
CA ASN A 96 35.36 -6.14 23.38
C ASN A 96 34.27 -6.98 24.05
N LEU A 97 33.50 -7.71 23.24
CA LEU A 97 32.42 -8.59 23.69
C LEU A 97 32.77 -10.04 23.33
N ASN A 98 32.95 -10.87 24.36
CA ASN A 98 33.19 -12.29 24.21
C ASN A 98 31.91 -13.07 24.53
N ILE A 99 31.50 -13.93 23.61
CA ILE A 99 30.30 -14.77 23.75
C ILE A 99 30.76 -16.22 23.62
N SER A 100 30.50 -17.03 24.65
CA SER A 100 30.89 -18.44 24.61
C SER A 100 29.93 -19.25 23.72
N PRO A 101 30.44 -20.25 22.99
CA PRO A 101 29.60 -21.15 22.19
C PRO A 101 28.51 -21.84 23.01
N GLU A 102 28.80 -22.20 24.27
CA GLU A 102 27.87 -22.87 25.17
C GLU A 102 26.70 -21.96 25.57
N LEU A 103 26.97 -20.67 25.81
CA LEU A 103 25.93 -19.68 26.09
C LEU A 103 25.02 -19.51 24.86
N LEU A 104 25.61 -19.37 23.67
CA LEU A 104 24.87 -19.24 22.42
C LEU A 104 23.99 -20.47 22.14
N ASP A 105 24.51 -21.68 22.38
CA ASP A 105 23.77 -22.93 22.22
C ASP A 105 22.59 -23.04 23.20
N SER A 106 22.79 -22.66 24.47
CA SER A 106 21.71 -22.64 25.48
C SER A 106 20.56 -21.69 25.13
N ILE A 107 20.92 -20.56 24.53
CA ILE A 107 20.03 -19.48 24.11
C ILE A 107 19.19 -19.92 22.90
N VAL A 108 19.80 -20.53 21.88
CA VAL A 108 19.12 -20.99 20.65
C VAL A 108 18.23 -22.20 20.91
N ARG A 109 18.61 -23.09 21.84
CA ARG A 109 17.86 -24.31 22.19
C ARG A 109 16.74 -24.10 23.20
N SER A 110 16.58 -22.89 23.74
CA SER A 110 15.51 -22.52 24.68
C SER A 110 14.08 -22.63 24.12
N LYS A 111 13.90 -23.04 22.87
CA LYS A 111 12.59 -23.28 22.25
C LYS A 111 11.98 -24.58 22.79
N LYS A 112 11.16 -24.47 23.83
CA LYS A 112 10.25 -25.53 24.28
C LYS A 112 8.82 -25.01 24.28
#